data_AF-M1BWJ2-F1
#
_entry.id   AF-M1BWJ2-F1
#
_cell.length_a   1.000
_cell.length_b   1.000
_cell.length_c   1.000
_cell.angle_alpha   90.00
_cell.angle_beta   90.00
_cell.angle_gamma   90.00
#
_symmetry.space_group_name_H-M   'P 1'
#
loop_
_entity.id
_entity.type
_entity.pdbx_description
1 polymer ?
#
loop_
_entity_poly.entity_id
_entity_poly.type
_entity_poly.pdbx_seq_one_letter_code
_entity_poly.pdbx_strand_id
1 'polypeptide(L)'
;MPLSSFPWSSDIAETDYPNVPFVSLMRALANPKVIGKFHCVVRVVAAFPWLAEDFRSPSGVYRIRLTLEDPTARIHAYLYKEDAEQFFDGYPSVYTLTKKRNLLLGTSEGDDGSEMNDHFRNPPWIRCCLKSYHIDDSDSWGSRNFRIFATTMKV
;
A
#
# COMPACT_ATOMS: atom_id res chain seq x y z
N MET A 1 18.42 0.61 -13.36
CA MET A 1 17.52 1.74 -13.64
C MET A 1 18.12 2.95 -12.95
N PRO A 2 18.22 4.11 -13.62
CA PRO A 2 18.74 5.30 -12.96
C PRO A 2 17.75 5.71 -11.84
N LEU A 3 18.26 6.02 -10.66
CA LEU A 3 17.46 6.47 -9.51
C LEU A 3 16.68 7.76 -9.79
N SER A 4 17.05 8.52 -10.83
CA SER A 4 16.42 9.77 -11.24
C SER A 4 15.02 9.64 -11.85
N SER A 5 14.56 8.42 -12.15
CA SER A 5 13.20 8.18 -12.66
C SER A 5 12.17 7.95 -11.56
N PHE A 6 12.59 7.89 -10.28
CA PHE A 6 11.66 7.71 -9.19
C PHE A 6 11.06 9.06 -8.78
N PRO A 7 9.73 9.17 -8.77
CA PRO A 7 9.07 10.35 -8.23
C PRO A 7 9.45 10.54 -6.75
N TRP A 8 9.59 11.78 -6.31
CA TRP A 8 9.90 12.08 -4.92
C TRP A 8 8.81 11.54 -4.01
N SER A 9 9.19 10.66 -3.09
CA SER A 9 8.27 10.16 -2.06
C SER A 9 7.91 11.27 -1.09
N SER A 10 6.63 11.36 -0.72
CA SER A 10 6.15 12.17 0.39
C SER A 10 6.54 11.53 1.73
N ASP A 11 6.76 12.36 2.76
CA ASP A 11 7.15 11.91 4.12
C ASP A 11 5.97 11.34 4.94
N ILE A 12 4.93 10.82 4.28
CA ILE A 12 3.73 10.31 4.95
C ILE A 12 3.84 8.85 5.39
N ALA A 13 4.85 8.13 4.88
CA ALA A 13 5.16 6.76 5.25
C ALA A 13 6.68 6.57 5.38
N GLU A 14 7.09 5.83 6.40
CA GLU A 14 8.46 5.38 6.58
C GLU A 14 8.54 3.86 6.58
N THR A 15 9.77 3.37 6.42
CA THR A 15 10.07 1.94 6.40
C THR A 15 11.20 1.65 7.36
N ASP A 16 11.23 0.46 7.95
CA ASP A 16 12.31 0.03 8.85
C ASP A 16 13.65 -0.20 8.11
N TYR A 17 13.65 -0.10 6.78
CA TYR A 17 14.79 -0.38 5.91
C TYR A 17 15.17 0.82 5.01
N PRO A 18 15.42 2.03 5.56
CA PRO A 18 15.62 3.25 4.78
C PRO A 18 16.85 3.20 3.85
N ASN A 19 17.82 2.35 4.16
CA ASN A 19 19.08 2.21 3.42
C ASN A 19 19.02 1.15 2.30
N VAL A 20 17.91 0.42 2.17
CA VAL A 20 17.77 -0.59 1.12
C VAL A 20 17.41 0.10 -0.21
N PRO A 21 18.11 -0.19 -1.33
CA PRO A 21 17.81 0.42 -2.62
C PRO A 21 16.39 0.10 -3.11
N PHE A 22 15.78 1.07 -3.79
CA PHE A 22 14.47 0.87 -4.39
C PHE A 22 14.51 0.01 -5.65
N VAL A 23 13.45 -0.78 -5.84
CA VAL A 23 13.16 -1.51 -7.08
C VAL A 23 11.78 -1.14 -7.60
N SER A 24 11.56 -1.30 -8.91
CA SER A 24 10.24 -1.06 -9.50
C SER A 24 9.30 -2.26 -9.26
N LEU A 25 8.00 -2.03 -9.33
CA LEU A 25 6.98 -3.06 -9.23
C LEU A 25 7.13 -4.13 -10.32
N MET A 26 7.46 -3.72 -11.56
CA MET A 26 7.76 -4.68 -12.62
C MET A 26 8.94 -5.61 -12.28
N ARG A 27 9.98 -5.09 -11.61
CA ARG A 27 11.09 -5.95 -11.15
C ARG A 27 10.68 -6.87 -10.00
N ALA A 28 9.81 -6.42 -9.10
CA ALA A 28 9.26 -7.27 -8.04
C ALA A 28 8.39 -8.40 -8.61
N LEU A 29 7.59 -8.10 -9.64
CA LEU A 29 6.79 -9.08 -10.40
C LEU A 29 7.67 -10.08 -11.13
N ALA A 30 8.64 -9.61 -11.92
CA ALA A 30 9.55 -10.43 -12.72
C ALA A 30 10.67 -11.09 -11.90
N ASN A 31 10.65 -11.01 -10.57
CA ASN A 31 11.65 -11.64 -9.72
C ASN A 31 11.64 -13.17 -9.93
N PRO A 32 12.78 -13.82 -10.22
CA PRO A 32 12.84 -15.26 -10.50
C PRO A 32 12.54 -16.14 -9.28
N LYS A 33 12.50 -15.56 -8.07
CA LYS A 33 12.09 -16.25 -6.85
C LYS A 33 10.63 -15.91 -6.53
N VAL A 34 9.83 -16.94 -6.25
CA VAL A 34 8.42 -16.80 -5.81
C VAL A 34 8.34 -15.94 -4.54
N ILE A 35 9.23 -16.19 -3.58
CA ILE A 35 9.34 -15.44 -2.33
C ILE A 35 10.47 -14.43 -2.46
N GLY A 36 10.16 -13.16 -2.16
CA GLY A 36 11.10 -12.06 -2.22
C GLY A 36 10.66 -10.92 -1.31
N LYS A 37 11.62 -10.07 -0.94
CA LYS A 37 11.39 -8.81 -0.22
C LYS A 37 11.94 -7.67 -1.07
N PHE A 38 11.19 -6.59 -1.14
CA PHE A 38 11.43 -5.47 -2.04
C PHE A 38 11.19 -4.17 -1.29
N HIS A 39 11.93 -3.13 -1.65
CA HIS A 39 11.68 -1.78 -1.19
C HIS A 39 11.27 -0.96 -2.41
N CYS A 40 10.09 -0.35 -2.38
CA CYS A 40 9.48 0.28 -3.55
C CYS A 40 9.01 1.70 -3.22
N VAL A 41 8.96 2.55 -4.25
CA VAL A 41 8.24 3.83 -4.22
C VAL A 41 6.99 3.66 -5.08
N VAL A 42 5.81 3.78 -4.48
CA VAL A 42 4.53 3.49 -5.12
C VAL A 42 3.51 4.55 -4.76
N ARG A 43 2.41 4.62 -5.50
CA ARG A 43 1.20 5.33 -5.08
C ARG A 43 0.06 4.34 -4.84
N VAL A 44 -0.84 4.66 -3.90
CA VAL A 44 -2.02 3.86 -3.62
C VAL A 44 -3.19 4.41 -4.43
N VAL A 45 -3.65 3.67 -5.43
CA VAL A 45 -4.71 4.14 -6.34
C VAL A 45 -6.09 3.62 -5.98
N ALA A 46 -6.17 2.55 -5.19
CA ALA A 46 -7.42 2.03 -4.66
C ALA A 46 -7.19 1.23 -3.37
N ALA A 47 -8.24 1.10 -2.56
CA ALA A 47 -8.29 0.26 -1.37
C ALA A 47 -9.59 -0.56 -1.36
N PHE A 48 -9.49 -1.80 -0.92
CA PHE A 48 -10.62 -2.68 -0.66
C PHE A 48 -10.48 -3.32 0.73
N PRO A 49 -11.50 -3.28 1.59
CA PRO A 49 -12.79 -2.60 1.38
C PRO A 49 -12.62 -1.07 1.26
N TRP A 50 -13.63 -0.37 0.75
CA TRP A 50 -13.57 1.08 0.52
C TRP A 50 -13.73 1.88 1.83
N LEU A 51 -14.66 1.43 2.68
CA LEU A 51 -14.96 2.07 3.95
C LEU A 51 -13.96 1.62 5.01
N ALA A 52 -13.44 2.59 5.76
CA ALA A 52 -12.45 2.33 6.80
C ALA A 52 -13.00 1.50 7.98
N GLU A 53 -14.31 1.53 8.19
CA GLU A 53 -15.02 0.69 9.17
C GLU A 53 -14.88 -0.80 8.85
N ASP A 54 -14.80 -1.16 7.57
CA ASP A 54 -14.71 -2.55 7.10
C ASP A 54 -13.27 -3.07 7.04
N PHE A 55 -12.28 -2.23 7.31
CA PHE A 55 -10.86 -2.61 7.25
C PHE A 55 -10.53 -3.77 8.19
N ARG A 56 -11.31 -3.92 9.26
CA ARG A 56 -11.17 -4.99 10.25
C ARG A 56 -12.29 -6.01 10.10
N SER A 57 -11.97 -7.28 10.31
CA SER A 57 -12.99 -8.32 10.49
C SER A 57 -13.79 -8.06 11.78
N PRO A 58 -14.95 -8.73 11.96
CA PRO A 58 -15.67 -8.71 13.24
C PRO A 58 -14.81 -9.13 14.44
N SER A 59 -13.78 -9.94 14.22
CA SER A 59 -12.79 -10.35 15.23
C SER A 59 -11.67 -9.32 15.45
N GLY A 60 -11.76 -8.14 14.85
CA GLY A 60 -10.79 -7.04 14.99
C GLY A 60 -9.57 -7.11 14.06
N VAL A 61 -9.44 -8.13 13.21
CA VAL A 61 -8.23 -8.36 12.41
C VAL A 61 -8.25 -7.53 11.13
N TYR A 62 -7.19 -6.75 10.87
CA TYR A 62 -7.05 -6.03 9.61
C TYR A 62 -6.95 -6.94 8.40
N ARG A 63 -7.69 -6.60 7.34
CA ARG A 63 -7.79 -7.35 6.07
C ARG A 63 -8.03 -6.42 4.88
N ILE A 64 -6.99 -5.70 4.47
CA ILE A 64 -7.09 -4.69 3.42
C ILE A 64 -6.30 -5.13 2.20
N ARG A 65 -6.84 -4.90 1.01
CA ARG A 65 -6.16 -5.02 -0.28
C ARG A 65 -5.99 -3.64 -0.88
N LEU A 66 -4.75 -3.22 -1.03
CA LEU A 66 -4.39 -1.99 -1.73
C LEU A 66 -4.04 -2.30 -3.19
N THR A 67 -4.39 -1.39 -4.08
CA THR A 67 -3.87 -1.36 -5.44
C THR A 67 -2.72 -0.37 -5.48
N LEU A 68 -1.51 -0.90 -5.65
CA LEU A 68 -0.27 -0.14 -5.71
C LEU A 68 0.10 0.08 -7.17
N GLU A 69 0.65 1.24 -7.47
CA GLU A 69 1.13 1.57 -8.80
C GLU A 69 2.47 2.30 -8.75
N ASP A 70 3.31 2.00 -9.72
CA ASP A 70 4.47 2.80 -10.09
C ASP A 70 4.50 2.98 -11.62
N PRO A 71 5.46 3.72 -12.21
CA PRO A 71 5.51 3.90 -13.66
C PRO A 71 5.66 2.61 -14.47
N THR A 72 5.92 1.46 -13.84
CA THR A 72 6.25 0.20 -14.49
C THR A 72 5.16 -0.86 -14.38
N ALA A 73 4.34 -0.83 -13.33
CA ALA A 73 3.25 -1.79 -13.15
C ALA A 73 2.20 -1.30 -12.14
N ARG A 74 1.06 -2.00 -12.14
CA ARG A 74 0.01 -1.90 -11.12
C ARG A 74 -0.23 -3.29 -10.53
N ILE A 75 -0.21 -3.42 -9.20
CA ILE A 75 -0.37 -4.69 -8.49
C ILE A 75 -1.35 -4.57 -7.32
N HIS A 76 -1.83 -5.72 -6.84
CA HIS A 76 -2.49 -5.79 -5.54
C HIS A 76 -1.50 -6.21 -4.46
N ALA A 77 -1.56 -5.51 -3.31
CA ALA A 77 -0.81 -5.86 -2.12
C ALA A 77 -1.73 -5.83 -0.89
N TYR A 78 -1.53 -6.76 0.02
CA TYR A 78 -2.33 -6.86 1.22
C TYR A 78 -1.68 -6.11 2.40
N LEU A 79 -2.51 -5.53 3.25
CA LEU A 79 -2.21 -5.15 4.63
C LEU A 79 -3.04 -6.07 5.51
N TYR A 80 -2.37 -6.93 6.27
CA TYR A 80 -3.01 -8.02 6.99
C TYR A 80 -2.38 -8.21 8.38
N LYS A 81 -3.23 -8.36 9.40
CA LYS A 81 -2.83 -8.55 10.80
C LYS A 81 -1.74 -7.57 11.25
N GLU A 82 -0.61 -8.07 11.75
CA GLU A 82 0.45 -7.31 12.42
C GLU A 82 1.11 -6.32 11.46
N ASP A 83 1.20 -6.67 10.18
CA ASP A 83 1.75 -5.76 9.14
C ASP A 83 0.84 -4.52 8.97
N ALA A 84 -0.48 -4.68 9.12
CA ALA A 84 -1.43 -3.57 9.07
C ALA A 84 -1.48 -2.78 10.39
N GLU A 85 -1.34 -3.46 11.51
CA GLU A 85 -1.20 -2.81 12.82
C GLU A 85 0.02 -1.90 12.83
N GLN A 86 1.19 -2.38 12.38
CA GLN A 86 2.36 -1.54 12.22
C GLN A 86 2.08 -0.36 11.27
N PHE A 87 1.44 -0.63 10.13
CA PHE A 87 1.15 0.39 9.14
C PHE A 87 0.26 1.53 9.67
N PHE A 88 -0.76 1.20 10.45
CA PHE A 88 -1.70 2.17 11.02
C PHE A 88 -1.33 2.67 12.42
N ASP A 89 -0.20 2.24 12.97
CA ASP A 89 0.22 2.50 14.35
C ASP A 89 -0.83 2.01 15.37
N GLY A 90 -1.14 0.71 15.28
CA GLY A 90 -2.11 0.00 16.11
C GLY A 90 -3.54 0.06 15.57
N TYR A 91 -4.47 0.42 16.46
CA TYR A 91 -5.92 0.34 16.22
C TYR A 91 -6.59 1.70 16.39
N PRO A 92 -6.28 2.69 15.53
CA PRO A 92 -6.84 4.02 15.67
C PRO A 92 -8.35 4.02 15.40
N SER A 93 -8.99 5.15 15.72
CA SER A 93 -10.43 5.35 15.47
C SER A 93 -10.77 5.21 13.98
N VAL A 94 -12.02 4.88 13.66
CA VAL A 94 -12.50 4.82 12.26
C VAL A 94 -12.31 6.17 11.56
N TYR A 95 -12.46 7.28 12.28
CA TYR A 95 -12.19 8.63 11.78
C TYR A 95 -10.73 8.80 11.36
N THR A 96 -9.79 8.40 12.22
CA THR A 96 -8.35 8.44 11.92
C THR A 96 -7.99 7.51 10.75
N LEU A 97 -8.57 6.30 10.67
CA LEU A 97 -8.36 5.38 9.54
C LEU A 97 -8.89 5.97 8.22
N THR A 98 -10.05 6.64 8.28
CA THR A 98 -10.66 7.34 7.15
C THR A 98 -9.73 8.44 6.63
N LYS A 99 -9.14 9.23 7.54
CA LYS A 99 -8.13 10.25 7.20
C LYS A 99 -6.89 9.65 6.56
N LYS A 100 -6.30 8.62 7.20
CA LYS A 100 -5.12 7.91 6.66
C LYS A 100 -5.41 7.36 5.26
N ARG A 101 -6.57 6.71 5.05
CA ARG A 101 -7.00 6.23 3.73
C ARG A 101 -7.14 7.37 2.72
N ASN A 102 -7.83 8.46 3.08
CA ASN A 102 -8.04 9.60 2.18
C ASN A 102 -6.72 10.21 1.74
N LEU A 103 -5.78 10.36 2.68
CA LEU A 103 -4.43 10.82 2.39
C LEU A 103 -3.71 9.88 1.40
N LEU A 104 -3.75 8.56 1.64
CA LEU A 104 -3.16 7.57 0.73
C LEU A 104 -3.76 7.63 -0.68
N LEU A 105 -5.06 7.86 -0.78
CA LEU A 105 -5.80 7.94 -2.05
C LEU A 105 -5.75 9.33 -2.69
N GLY A 106 -5.10 10.32 -2.06
CA GLY A 106 -5.01 11.69 -2.56
C GLY A 106 -6.37 12.38 -2.67
N THR A 107 -7.32 12.06 -1.79
CA THR A 107 -8.63 12.72 -1.71
C THR A 107 -8.58 13.81 -0.64
N SER A 108 -8.82 15.07 -1.03
CA SER A 108 -8.94 16.19 -0.09
C SER A 108 -10.19 16.05 0.79
N GLU A 109 -10.11 16.43 2.06
CA GLU A 109 -11.29 16.71 2.89
C GLU A 109 -11.86 18.07 2.45
N GLY A 110 -12.60 18.09 1.34
CA GLY A 110 -13.18 19.30 0.76
C GLY A 110 -14.68 19.15 0.56
N ASP A 111 -15.41 19.61 1.56
CA ASP A 111 -16.77 20.17 1.61
C ASP A 111 -18.01 19.36 1.16
N ASP A 112 -19.07 19.58 1.93
CA ASP A 112 -20.41 19.04 1.77
C ASP A 112 -20.98 19.23 0.35
N GLY A 113 -21.58 18.16 -0.19
CA GLY A 113 -22.81 18.29 -0.97
C GLY A 113 -22.74 18.91 -2.37
N SER A 114 -21.65 18.78 -3.13
CA SER A 114 -21.72 19.03 -4.58
C SER A 114 -21.35 17.79 -5.40
N GLU A 115 -22.38 17.26 -6.05
CA GLU A 115 -22.30 16.19 -7.05
C GLU A 115 -21.40 16.62 -8.23
N MET A 116 -20.69 15.64 -8.79
CA MET A 116 -19.98 15.73 -10.08
C MET A 116 -18.95 16.86 -10.22
N ASN A 117 -17.80 16.72 -9.55
CA ASN A 117 -16.53 17.04 -10.19
C ASN A 117 -15.53 15.94 -9.83
N ASP A 118 -14.98 15.29 -10.85
CA ASP A 118 -13.86 14.37 -10.76
C ASP A 118 -12.65 15.15 -10.22
N HIS A 119 -12.60 15.37 -8.90
CA HIS A 119 -11.44 15.90 -8.24
C HIS A 119 -10.29 14.98 -8.63
N PHE A 120 -9.36 15.49 -9.45
CA PHE A 120 -8.16 14.78 -9.86
C PHE A 120 -7.46 14.26 -8.60
N ARG A 121 -7.70 12.99 -8.26
CA ARG A 121 -7.00 12.35 -7.15
C ARG A 121 -5.53 12.45 -7.47
N ASN A 122 -4.76 12.95 -6.52
CA ASN A 122 -3.31 12.97 -6.63
C ASN A 122 -2.70 12.18 -5.48
N PRO A 123 -2.79 10.82 -5.52
CA PRO A 123 -2.21 9.99 -4.49
C PRO A 123 -0.71 10.28 -4.33
N PRO A 124 -0.24 10.53 -3.11
CA PRO A 124 1.18 10.76 -2.86
C PRO A 124 1.99 9.50 -3.17
N TRP A 125 3.26 9.72 -3.53
CA TRP A 125 4.23 8.65 -3.65
C TRP A 125 4.74 8.27 -2.26
N ILE A 126 4.62 7.01 -1.88
CA ILE A 126 5.05 6.49 -0.58
C ILE A 126 6.16 5.47 -0.75
N ARG A 127 7.06 5.43 0.24
CA ARG A 127 8.01 4.33 0.41
C ARG A 127 7.29 3.19 1.11
N CYS A 128 7.45 1.97 0.62
CA CYS A 128 6.94 0.79 1.31
C CYS A 128 7.83 -0.42 1.06
N CYS A 129 7.88 -1.33 2.04
CA CYS A 129 8.47 -2.64 1.83
C CYS A 129 7.38 -3.64 1.42
N LEU A 130 7.64 -4.41 0.38
CA LEU A 130 6.77 -5.46 -0.14
C LEU A 130 7.43 -6.82 0.02
N LYS A 131 6.68 -7.81 0.49
CA LYS A 131 7.08 -9.22 0.46
C LYS A 131 6.13 -10.01 -0.42
N SER A 132 6.66 -10.87 -1.28
CA SER A 132 5.84 -11.83 -2.03
C SER A 132 5.77 -13.17 -1.31
N TYR A 133 4.61 -13.81 -1.38
CA TYR A 133 4.30 -15.10 -0.78
C TYR A 133 3.33 -15.85 -1.68
N HIS A 134 3.27 -17.17 -1.56
CA HIS A 134 2.27 -17.98 -2.23
C HIS A 134 1.35 -18.62 -1.19
N ILE A 135 0.14 -18.95 -1.59
CA ILE A 135 -0.89 -19.53 -0.70
C ILE A 135 -1.04 -21.04 -0.96
N ASP A 136 -0.74 -21.47 -2.18
CA ASP A 136 -0.83 -22.84 -2.63
C ASP A 136 0.56 -23.35 -3.04
N ASP A 137 1.08 -24.35 -2.33
CA ASP A 137 2.36 -24.97 -2.63
C ASP A 137 2.36 -25.72 -3.97
N SER A 138 1.19 -26.19 -4.42
CA SER A 138 1.03 -26.87 -5.71
C SER A 138 1.03 -25.91 -6.89
N ASP A 139 0.67 -24.65 -6.66
CA ASP A 139 0.71 -23.56 -7.64
C ASP A 139 1.40 -22.32 -7.04
N SER A 140 2.68 -22.46 -6.75
CA SER A 140 3.47 -21.39 -6.11
C SER A 140 3.51 -20.10 -6.93
N TRP A 141 3.47 -20.18 -8.26
CA TRP A 141 3.51 -18.99 -9.13
C TRP A 141 2.13 -18.37 -9.36
N GLY A 142 1.08 -19.16 -9.62
CA GLY A 142 -0.26 -18.64 -9.84
C GLY A 142 -0.94 -18.16 -8.56
N SER A 143 -0.57 -18.71 -7.40
CA SER A 143 -1.03 -18.25 -6.09
C SER A 143 -0.15 -17.17 -5.45
N ARG A 144 0.83 -16.62 -6.20
CA ARG A 144 1.75 -15.60 -5.71
C ARG A 144 1.02 -14.27 -5.47
N ASN A 145 1.15 -13.75 -4.26
CA ASN A 145 0.57 -12.50 -3.79
C ASN A 145 1.64 -11.60 -3.16
N PHE A 146 1.32 -10.31 -3.00
CA PHE A 146 2.19 -9.34 -2.34
C PHE A 146 1.56 -8.84 -1.03
N ARG A 147 2.40 -8.49 -0.06
CA ARG A 147 2.01 -7.90 1.21
C ARG A 147 2.93 -6.73 1.55
N ILE A 148 2.38 -5.64 2.05
CA ILE A 148 3.17 -4.57 2.68
C ILE A 148 3.64 -5.07 4.05
N PHE A 149 4.88 -4.75 4.44
CA PHE A 149 5.42 -5.04 5.76
C PHE A 149 6.40 -3.94 6.17
N ALA A 150 6.81 -3.89 7.44
CA ALA A 150 7.88 -3.01 7.92
C ALA A 150 7.75 -1.55 7.43
N THR A 151 6.51 -1.06 7.38
CA THR A 151 6.13 0.25 6.84
C THR A 151 5.11 0.87 7.79
N THR A 152 5.30 2.14 8.18
CA THR A 152 4.45 2.86 9.13
C THR A 152 4.00 4.19 8.53
N MET A 153 2.70 4.52 8.65
CA MET A 153 2.18 5.84 8.28
C MET A 153 2.41 6.87 9.39
N LYS A 154 2.88 8.07 9.04
CA LYS A 154 3.26 9.14 9.98
C LYS A 154 2.16 10.12 10.38
N VAL A 155 0.94 9.95 9.88
CA VAL A 155 -0.13 10.98 9.95
C VAL A 155 -1.22 10.64 10.96
#